data_AF-A0A7W9FHK1-F1
#
_entry.id   AF-A0A7W9FHK1-F1
#
_cell.length_a   1.000
_cell.length_b   1.000
_cell.length_c   1.000
_cell.angle_alpha   90.00
_cell.angle_beta   90.00
_cell.angle_gamma   90.00
#
_symmetry.space_group_name_H-M   'P 1'
#
loop_
_entity.id
_entity.type
_entity.pdbx_description
1 polymer ?
#
loop_
_entity_poly.entity_id
_entity_poly.type
_entity_poly.pdbx_seq_one_letter_code
_entity_poly.pdbx_strand_id
1 'polypeptide(L)'
;MTVTATRTYPATRAYRTRVTRIDPLSEHFVRFTLADEDLQFFGTGGLDQRIKLMIPRADGSLPDVGLFEDPAPPMMEWYQRWRSLSEEERNPMRTYTVRAVRPAEREIDVDFVLHGTDGPASAWASTAAVGDELVVIGPDERSETGGRGRSGGIEWDPGEATTLLLAGDETAAPAICAILETLDERYSGHVYVEVPTAQDTLPVHTRASVQLQWLPRDDRPQGEALTEALRAWGRDHGAAVAGTGVVIATRRPDGGGAGAAAGIGAGTETGVAIEAEADSEAPLWDVPTEGPHGRWYAWLAGEAGAITSIRRHLVKDLGIDRKCVSFMGYWKQGRAEGS
;
A
#
# COMPACT_ATOMS: atom_id res chain seq x y z
N MET A 1 42.64 -6.85 16.89
CA MET A 1 41.43 -7.26 16.15
C MET A 1 40.44 -6.11 16.24
N THR A 2 40.37 -5.28 15.21
CA THR A 2 39.43 -4.17 15.15
C THR A 2 38.07 -4.78 14.82
N VAL A 3 37.15 -4.78 15.79
CA VAL A 3 35.77 -5.16 15.53
C VAL A 3 35.17 -4.06 14.67
N THR A 4 35.05 -4.31 13.37
CA THR A 4 34.26 -3.46 12.48
C THR A 4 32.83 -3.53 13.00
N ALA A 5 32.32 -2.44 13.59
CA ALA A 5 30.93 -2.36 13.99
C ALA A 5 30.08 -2.55 12.71
N THR A 6 29.25 -3.61 12.69
CA THR A 6 28.31 -3.83 11.60
C THR A 6 27.34 -2.65 11.57
N ARG A 7 27.36 -1.87 10.50
CA ARG A 7 26.44 -0.75 10.31
C ARG A 7 25.05 -1.33 10.03
N THR A 8 24.12 -1.11 10.96
CA THR A 8 22.70 -1.48 10.79
C THR A 8 21.97 -0.38 10.03
N TYR A 9 21.16 -0.75 9.04
CA TYR A 9 20.34 0.19 8.28
C TYR A 9 18.85 0.04 8.66
N PRO A 10 18.12 1.15 8.86
CA PRO A 10 16.69 1.09 9.14
C PRO A 10 15.92 0.56 7.93
N ALA A 11 14.75 -0.05 8.15
CA ALA A 11 13.91 -0.58 7.08
C ALA A 11 13.50 0.48 6.04
N THR A 12 13.41 1.74 6.47
CA THR A 12 13.10 2.88 5.60
C THR A 12 14.03 4.06 5.90
N ARG A 13 14.31 4.88 4.88
CA ARG A 13 15.07 6.13 4.98
C ARG A 13 14.47 7.22 4.09
N ALA A 14 14.95 8.44 4.26
CA ALA A 14 14.66 9.54 3.35
C ALA A 14 15.62 9.53 2.14
N TYR A 15 15.07 9.88 0.98
CA TYR A 15 15.75 10.11 -0.29
C TYR A 15 15.35 11.50 -0.79
N ARG A 16 16.34 12.36 -1.06
CA ARG A 16 16.11 13.71 -1.56
C ARG A 16 16.01 13.68 -3.07
N THR A 17 14.81 13.40 -3.57
CA THR A 17 14.59 13.18 -4.99
C THR A 17 14.27 14.45 -5.75
N ARG A 18 14.47 14.40 -7.06
CA ARG A 18 14.01 15.42 -8.01
C ARG A 18 13.26 14.80 -9.16
N VAL A 19 12.27 15.53 -9.67
CA VAL A 19 11.54 15.18 -10.88
C VAL A 19 12.48 15.26 -12.09
N THR A 20 12.68 14.12 -12.77
CA THR A 20 13.44 14.04 -14.04
C THR A 20 12.54 13.89 -15.25
N ARG A 21 11.34 13.35 -15.08
CA ARG A 21 10.34 13.18 -16.14
C ARG A 21 8.92 13.30 -15.59
N ILE A 22 8.04 13.83 -16.42
CA ILE A 22 6.60 13.97 -16.16
C ILE A 22 5.88 13.41 -17.38
N ASP A 23 5.13 12.33 -17.18
CA ASP A 23 4.38 11.65 -18.24
C ASP A 23 2.87 11.75 -17.90
N PRO A 24 2.11 12.65 -18.56
CA PRO A 24 0.65 12.67 -18.43
C PRO A 24 0.06 11.39 -19.03
N LEU A 25 -0.58 10.57 -18.19
CA LEU A 25 -1.13 9.28 -18.61
C LEU A 25 -2.59 9.42 -19.06
N SER A 26 -3.35 10.27 -18.37
CA SER A 26 -4.73 10.64 -18.68
C SER A 26 -5.05 12.01 -18.07
N GLU A 27 -6.31 12.44 -18.11
CA GLU A 27 -6.75 13.66 -17.42
C GLU A 27 -6.52 13.57 -15.90
N HIS A 28 -6.72 12.39 -15.31
CA HIS A 28 -6.65 12.20 -13.86
C HIS A 28 -5.38 11.51 -13.38
N PHE A 29 -4.49 11.07 -14.29
CA PHE A 29 -3.23 10.43 -13.93
C PHE A 29 -2.02 11.11 -14.54
N VAL A 30 -1.03 11.38 -13.71
CA VAL A 30 0.31 11.81 -14.12
C VAL A 30 1.36 10.94 -13.45
N ARG A 31 2.34 10.47 -14.23
CA ARG A 31 3.50 9.75 -13.70
C ARG A 31 4.67 10.71 -13.54
N PHE A 32 5.23 10.73 -12.35
CA PHE A 32 6.50 11.39 -12.09
C PHE A 32 7.60 10.35 -12.00
N THR A 33 8.69 10.58 -12.73
CA THR A 33 9.95 9.89 -12.50
C THR A 33 10.80 10.74 -11.58
N LEU A 34 11.21 10.14 -10.47
CA LEU A 34 12.00 10.74 -9.43
C LEU A 34 13.39 10.11 -9.43
N ALA A 35 14.43 10.93 -9.38
CA ALA A 35 15.81 10.47 -9.35
C ALA A 35 16.61 11.05 -8.17
N ASP A 36 17.54 10.25 -7.67
CA ASP A 36 18.57 10.65 -6.71
C ASP A 36 19.67 9.56 -6.65
N GLU A 37 20.92 9.94 -6.41
CA GLU A 37 22.05 8.99 -6.34
C GLU A 37 21.83 7.87 -5.32
N ASP A 38 21.16 8.15 -4.20
CA ASP A 38 20.88 7.15 -3.17
C ASP A 38 19.78 6.16 -3.55
N LEU A 39 19.01 6.40 -4.62
CA LEU A 39 18.03 5.42 -5.12
C LEU A 39 18.68 4.13 -5.64
N GLN A 40 20.01 4.09 -5.77
CA GLN A 40 20.74 2.82 -5.95
C GLN A 40 20.51 1.84 -4.79
N PHE A 41 20.13 2.34 -3.60
CA PHE A 41 19.84 1.54 -2.40
C PHE A 41 18.34 1.40 -2.12
N PHE A 42 17.47 1.82 -3.06
CA PHE A 42 16.04 1.78 -2.86
C PHE A 42 15.52 0.33 -2.92
N GLY A 43 14.69 -0.06 -1.97
CA GLY A 43 14.13 -1.42 -1.94
C GLY A 43 13.32 -1.75 -3.18
N THR A 44 13.58 -2.92 -3.79
CA THR A 44 12.93 -3.38 -5.04
C THR A 44 11.81 -4.39 -4.75
N GLY A 45 11.00 -4.09 -3.74
CA GLY A 45 9.95 -5.01 -3.30
C GLY A 45 8.82 -5.13 -4.34
N GLY A 46 8.50 -4.02 -5.02
CA GLY A 46 7.43 -3.97 -6.03
C GLY A 46 6.05 -4.16 -5.40
N LEU A 47 5.12 -4.81 -6.12
CA LEU A 47 3.77 -5.10 -5.59
C LEU A 47 3.01 -3.81 -5.20
N ASP A 48 2.42 -3.78 -4.01
CA ASP A 48 1.77 -2.60 -3.43
C ASP A 48 2.72 -1.75 -2.58
N GLN A 49 4.03 -1.73 -2.89
CA GLN A 49 5.03 -1.01 -2.09
C GLN A 49 4.72 0.48 -1.92
N ARG A 50 4.38 0.84 -0.68
CA ARG A 50 4.04 2.19 -0.28
C ARG A 50 5.26 2.98 0.16
N ILE A 51 5.21 4.27 -0.12
CA ILE A 51 6.14 5.29 0.34
C ILE A 51 5.38 6.47 0.95
N LYS A 52 6.07 7.29 1.72
CA LYS A 52 5.60 8.63 2.07
C LYS A 52 6.31 9.64 1.20
N LEU A 53 5.54 10.49 0.53
CA LEU A 53 6.05 11.68 -0.12
C LEU A 53 5.89 12.86 0.82
N MET A 54 6.99 13.51 1.15
CA MET A 54 6.98 14.79 1.85
C MET A 54 7.14 15.89 0.81
N ILE A 55 6.07 16.66 0.65
CA ILE A 55 5.94 17.71 -0.34
C ILE A 55 6.61 18.99 0.20
N PRO A 56 7.46 19.67 -0.58
CA PRO A 56 8.03 20.95 -0.17
C PRO A 56 6.92 21.97 0.13
N ARG A 57 7.24 22.94 1.00
CA ARG A 57 6.39 24.12 1.18
C ARG A 57 6.44 24.98 -0.08
N ALA A 58 5.55 25.97 -0.19
CA ALA A 58 5.48 26.85 -1.37
C ALA A 58 6.78 27.64 -1.65
N ASP A 59 7.63 27.83 -0.63
CA ASP A 59 8.95 28.44 -0.74
C ASP A 59 10.07 27.43 -1.07
N GLY A 60 9.72 26.16 -1.31
CA GLY A 60 10.65 25.05 -1.57
C GLY A 60 11.32 24.48 -0.32
N SER A 61 10.98 24.97 0.89
CA SER A 61 11.62 24.51 2.12
C SER A 61 11.16 23.12 2.54
N LEU A 62 12.08 22.40 3.19
CA LEU A 62 11.89 21.12 3.87
C LEU A 62 12.11 21.32 5.38
N PRO A 63 11.53 20.47 6.23
CA PRO A 63 11.61 20.66 7.66
C PRO A 63 12.98 20.19 8.20
N ASP A 64 13.57 20.98 9.09
CA ASP A 64 14.81 20.60 9.77
C ASP A 64 14.51 19.67 10.96
N VAL A 65 14.22 18.40 10.65
CA VAL A 65 13.90 17.35 11.64
C VAL A 65 14.96 16.24 11.68
N GLY A 66 16.08 16.42 10.99
CA GLY A 66 17.19 15.48 10.94
C GLY A 66 17.08 14.37 9.89
N LEU A 67 16.13 14.44 8.95
CA LEU A 67 15.89 13.38 7.93
C LEU A 67 17.13 12.98 7.12
N PHE A 68 18.11 13.88 6.99
CA PHE A 68 19.32 13.70 6.18
C PHE A 68 20.61 13.63 7.01
N GLU A 69 20.52 13.52 8.34
CA GLU A 69 21.70 13.25 9.19
C GLU A 69 22.26 11.85 8.90
N ASP A 70 23.56 11.62 9.14
CA ASP A 70 24.17 10.29 9.05
C ASP A 70 24.81 9.89 10.40
N PRO A 71 24.21 8.94 11.15
CA PRO A 71 22.92 8.29 10.89
C PRO A 71 21.74 9.24 11.16
N ALA A 72 20.65 9.08 10.41
CA ALA A 72 19.41 9.77 10.69
C ALA A 72 18.84 9.31 12.05
N PRO A 73 18.16 10.18 12.80
CA PRO A 73 17.46 9.77 14.01
C PRO A 73 16.42 8.67 13.70
N PRO A 74 16.08 7.80 14.67
CA PRO A 74 15.07 6.77 14.49
C PRO A 74 13.75 7.33 13.97
N MET A 75 12.98 6.52 13.23
CA MET A 75 11.74 6.97 12.59
C MET A 75 10.80 7.71 13.54
N MET A 76 10.58 7.12 14.72
CA MET A 76 9.68 7.69 15.72
C MET A 76 10.15 9.06 16.22
N GLU A 77 11.45 9.31 16.26
CA GLU A 77 12.00 10.56 16.76
C GLU A 77 11.84 11.70 15.75
N TRP A 78 12.28 11.53 14.49
CA TRP A 78 12.07 12.59 13.49
C TRP A 78 10.58 12.82 13.22
N TYR A 79 9.77 11.77 13.27
CA TYR A 79 8.33 11.89 13.06
C TYR A 79 7.67 12.68 14.19
N GLN A 80 8.09 12.48 15.45
CA GLN A 80 7.64 13.32 16.58
C GLN A 80 8.07 14.77 16.40
N ARG A 81 9.31 15.02 15.98
CA ARG A 81 9.79 16.38 15.67
C ARG A 81 8.92 17.03 14.58
N TRP A 82 8.66 16.32 13.48
CA TRP A 82 7.77 16.79 12.40
C TRP A 82 6.33 17.07 12.89
N ARG A 83 5.77 16.20 13.74
CA ARG A 83 4.43 16.41 14.33
C ARG A 83 4.36 17.61 15.27
N SER A 84 5.47 17.98 15.89
CA SER A 84 5.56 19.11 16.81
C SER A 84 5.71 20.48 16.12
N LEU A 85 5.98 20.48 14.81
CA LEU A 85 6.02 21.71 14.01
C LEU A 85 4.64 22.36 13.95
N SER A 86 4.65 23.70 13.85
CA SER A 86 3.43 24.45 13.55
C SER A 86 2.86 24.05 12.18
N GLU A 87 1.57 24.28 11.94
CA GLU A 87 0.95 23.99 10.64
C GLU A 87 1.66 24.72 9.49
N GLU A 88 2.14 25.94 9.74
CA GLU A 88 2.86 26.74 8.75
C GLU A 88 4.21 26.11 8.38
N GLU A 89 4.93 25.52 9.34
CA GLU A 89 6.27 24.94 9.16
C GLU A 89 6.24 23.46 8.76
N ARG A 90 5.10 22.79 8.91
CA ARG A 90 4.96 21.35 8.72
C ARG A 90 4.70 21.00 7.26
N ASN A 91 5.71 20.45 6.60
CA ASN A 91 5.58 19.93 5.24
C ASN A 91 4.49 18.86 5.13
N PRO A 92 3.57 18.96 4.16
CA PRO A 92 2.58 17.92 3.92
C PRO A 92 3.23 16.57 3.60
N MET A 93 2.69 15.50 4.18
CA MET A 93 3.08 14.13 3.84
C MET A 93 1.89 13.35 3.30
N ARG A 94 2.09 12.57 2.25
CA ARG A 94 1.05 11.72 1.65
C ARG A 94 1.59 10.34 1.31
N THR A 95 0.71 9.34 1.43
CA THR A 95 1.04 7.97 1.05
C THR A 95 0.86 7.78 -0.46
N TYR A 96 1.87 7.22 -1.13
CA TYR A 96 1.79 6.86 -2.54
C TYR A 96 2.34 5.45 -2.77
N THR A 97 1.98 4.85 -3.90
CA THR A 97 2.51 3.56 -4.35
C THR A 97 3.65 3.81 -5.32
N VAL A 98 4.76 3.10 -5.16
CA VAL A 98 5.83 3.08 -6.15
C VAL A 98 5.39 2.23 -7.34
N ARG A 99 5.35 2.83 -8.52
CA ARG A 99 4.89 2.18 -9.74
C ARG A 99 5.98 1.34 -10.39
N ALA A 100 7.23 1.80 -10.34
CA ALA A 100 8.39 1.08 -10.84
C ALA A 100 9.66 1.54 -10.10
N VAL A 101 10.63 0.64 -9.96
CA VAL A 101 11.93 0.90 -9.34
C VAL A 101 13.03 0.46 -10.31
N ARG A 102 13.98 1.35 -10.60
CA ARG A 102 15.14 1.09 -11.47
C ARG A 102 16.42 1.53 -10.76
N PRO A 103 16.97 0.73 -9.83
CA PRO A 103 18.13 1.15 -9.01
C PRO A 103 19.38 1.42 -9.85
N ALA A 104 19.57 0.68 -10.95
CA ALA A 104 20.69 0.89 -11.87
C ALA A 104 20.64 2.27 -12.56
N GLU A 105 19.44 2.78 -12.80
CA GLU A 105 19.19 4.13 -13.35
C GLU A 105 19.02 5.18 -12.25
N ARG A 106 18.91 4.74 -10.99
CA ARG A 106 18.64 5.57 -9.81
C ARG A 106 17.32 6.32 -9.95
N GLU A 107 16.30 5.61 -10.42
CA GLU A 107 14.97 6.16 -10.66
C GLU A 107 13.88 5.33 -9.98
N ILE A 108 12.82 6.02 -9.58
CA ILE A 108 11.52 5.42 -9.28
C ILE A 108 10.43 6.16 -10.05
N ASP A 109 9.35 5.47 -10.39
CA ASP A 109 8.13 6.08 -10.91
C ASP A 109 7.04 6.09 -9.85
N VAL A 110 6.29 7.18 -9.78
CA VAL A 110 5.13 7.33 -8.90
C VAL A 110 3.97 7.90 -9.72
N ASP A 111 2.83 7.20 -9.72
CA ASP A 111 1.61 7.65 -10.38
C ASP A 111 0.78 8.46 -9.38
N PHE A 112 0.45 9.69 -9.75
CA PHE A 112 -0.40 10.59 -8.98
C PHE A 112 -1.80 10.60 -9.57
N VAL A 113 -2.80 10.47 -8.70
CA VAL A 113 -4.19 10.78 -9.01
C VAL A 113 -4.40 12.28 -8.82
N LEU A 114 -4.91 12.94 -9.86
CA LEU A 114 -5.26 14.36 -9.83
C LEU A 114 -6.74 14.51 -9.47
N HIS A 115 -7.02 15.14 -8.32
CA HIS A 115 -8.37 15.39 -7.84
C HIS A 115 -8.53 16.87 -7.45
N GLY A 116 -8.68 17.76 -8.44
CA GLY A 116 -8.67 19.21 -8.20
C GLY A 116 -7.41 19.67 -7.45
N THR A 117 -7.47 20.84 -6.80
CA THR A 117 -6.31 21.44 -6.11
C THR A 117 -6.50 21.61 -4.59
N ASP A 118 -7.54 20.99 -4.02
CA ASP A 118 -7.88 21.17 -2.59
C ASP A 118 -6.89 20.44 -1.65
N GLY A 119 -6.17 19.44 -2.16
CA GLY A 119 -5.15 18.71 -1.42
C GLY A 119 -3.73 19.14 -1.80
N PRO A 120 -2.77 19.22 -0.85
CA PRO A 120 -1.42 19.74 -1.11
C PRO A 120 -0.63 18.93 -2.14
N ALA A 121 -0.80 17.61 -2.18
CA ALA A 121 -0.09 16.78 -3.16
C ALA A 121 -0.68 16.90 -4.57
N SER A 122 -2.00 17.00 -4.72
CA SER A 122 -2.65 17.24 -6.02
C SER A 122 -2.32 18.66 -6.52
N ALA A 123 -2.33 19.66 -5.64
CA ALA A 123 -1.89 21.01 -5.95
C ALA A 123 -0.44 21.05 -6.44
N TRP A 124 0.48 20.42 -5.70
CA TRP A 124 1.88 20.30 -6.12
C TRP A 124 2.01 19.59 -7.47
N ALA A 125 1.35 18.44 -7.64
CA ALA A 125 1.42 17.66 -8.87
C ALA A 125 0.91 18.43 -10.10
N SER A 126 -0.10 19.30 -9.92
CA SER A 126 -0.67 20.10 -11.01
C SER A 126 0.27 21.20 -11.54
N THR A 127 1.26 21.61 -10.74
CA THR A 127 2.20 22.69 -11.09
C THR A 127 3.65 22.23 -11.18
N ALA A 128 3.93 20.97 -10.84
CA ALA A 128 5.28 20.45 -10.76
C ALA A 128 5.98 20.49 -12.13
N ALA A 129 7.27 20.77 -12.11
CA ALA A 129 8.14 20.83 -13.27
C ALA A 129 9.35 19.90 -13.10
N VAL A 130 9.96 19.51 -14.23
CA VAL A 130 11.27 18.85 -14.21
C VAL A 130 12.27 19.75 -13.48
N GLY A 131 12.95 19.20 -12.50
CA GLY A 131 13.84 19.95 -11.60
C GLY A 131 13.30 20.10 -10.18
N ASP A 132 11.99 20.03 -9.98
CA ASP A 132 11.38 20.19 -8.65
C ASP A 132 11.81 19.06 -7.71
N GLU A 133 12.10 19.42 -6.46
CA GLU A 133 12.51 18.46 -5.42
C GLU A 133 11.30 17.98 -4.63
N LEU A 134 11.37 16.74 -4.12
CA LEU A 134 10.51 16.24 -3.06
C LEU A 134 11.25 15.14 -2.29
N VAL A 135 10.80 14.85 -1.07
CA VAL A 135 11.42 13.80 -0.26
C VAL A 135 10.60 12.53 -0.33
N VAL A 136 11.24 11.44 -0.71
CA VAL A 136 10.68 10.09 -0.64
C VAL A 136 11.16 9.46 0.66
N ILE A 137 10.25 9.07 1.54
CA ILE A 137 10.55 8.19 2.68
C ILE A 137 10.11 6.80 2.27
N GLY A 138 11.07 5.92 2.06
CA GLY A 138 10.85 4.63 1.43
C GLY A 138 11.81 3.54 1.88
N PRO A 139 11.63 2.31 1.39
CA PRO A 139 12.41 1.14 1.78
C PRO A 139 13.92 1.31 1.48
N ASP A 140 14.77 0.79 2.35
CA ASP A 140 16.22 0.68 2.15
C ASP A 140 16.61 -0.79 1.93
N GLU A 141 17.19 -1.12 0.78
CA GLU A 141 17.60 -2.49 0.47
C GLU A 141 18.72 -3.02 1.37
N ARG A 142 19.45 -2.12 2.05
CA ARG A 142 20.55 -2.48 2.95
C ARG A 142 20.06 -2.88 4.35
N SER A 143 18.77 -2.67 4.62
CA SER A 143 18.13 -3.11 5.86
C SER A 143 18.09 -4.64 5.96
N GLU A 144 17.87 -5.16 7.17
CA GLU A 144 17.82 -6.62 7.40
C GLU A 144 16.72 -7.32 6.58
N THR A 145 15.65 -6.59 6.24
CA THR A 145 14.53 -7.10 5.45
C THR A 145 14.70 -6.86 3.95
N GLY A 146 15.80 -6.21 3.53
CA GLY A 146 16.06 -5.88 2.13
C GLY A 146 15.02 -4.95 1.51
N GLY A 147 14.31 -4.16 2.33
CA GLY A 147 13.21 -3.32 1.87
C GLY A 147 11.97 -4.12 1.41
N ARG A 148 11.82 -5.37 1.89
CA ARG A 148 10.71 -6.26 1.54
C ARG A 148 9.71 -6.44 2.70
N GLY A 149 8.57 -7.00 2.35
CA GLY A 149 7.46 -7.27 3.28
C GLY A 149 6.92 -6.00 3.91
N ARG A 150 6.21 -6.16 5.04
CA ARG A 150 5.50 -5.05 5.72
C ARG A 150 6.41 -3.91 6.13
N SER A 151 7.62 -4.23 6.59
CA SER A 151 8.63 -3.22 6.95
C SER A 151 9.07 -2.33 5.77
N GLY A 152 8.96 -2.84 4.55
CA GLY A 152 9.23 -2.12 3.30
C GLY A 152 7.98 -1.52 2.65
N GLY A 153 6.85 -1.46 3.36
CA GLY A 153 5.61 -0.85 2.88
C GLY A 153 4.71 -1.76 2.03
N ILE A 154 4.92 -3.08 2.04
CA ILE A 154 4.16 -4.06 1.24
C ILE A 154 3.15 -4.79 2.14
N GLU A 155 1.88 -4.78 1.75
CA GLU A 155 0.80 -5.51 2.44
C GLU A 155 0.28 -6.70 1.63
N TRP A 156 0.65 -6.77 0.34
CA TRP A 156 0.40 -7.93 -0.51
C TRP A 156 1.00 -9.20 0.11
N ASP A 157 0.12 -10.11 0.54
CA ASP A 157 0.51 -11.40 1.13
C ASP A 157 -0.53 -12.47 0.79
N PRO A 158 -0.49 -13.02 -0.44
CA PRO A 158 -1.43 -14.05 -0.86
C PRO A 158 -1.12 -15.42 -0.25
N GLY A 159 -0.04 -15.58 0.53
CA GLY A 159 0.40 -16.89 1.02
C GLY A 159 0.49 -17.94 -0.11
N GLU A 160 -0.24 -19.04 0.04
CA GLU A 160 -0.32 -20.10 -0.98
C GLU A 160 -1.45 -19.89 -2.01
N ALA A 161 -2.25 -18.83 -1.87
CA ALA A 161 -3.38 -18.58 -2.74
C ALA A 161 -2.95 -18.30 -4.19
N THR A 162 -3.68 -18.87 -5.14
CA THR A 162 -3.47 -18.69 -6.58
C THR A 162 -4.71 -18.19 -7.31
N THR A 163 -5.86 -18.18 -6.65
CA THR A 163 -7.09 -17.55 -7.14
C THR A 163 -7.27 -16.22 -6.42
N LEU A 164 -7.38 -15.13 -7.16
CA LEU A 164 -7.31 -13.77 -6.64
C LEU A 164 -8.59 -12.99 -6.90
N LEU A 165 -8.89 -12.07 -5.99
CA LEU A 165 -9.82 -10.97 -6.19
C LEU A 165 -9.11 -9.66 -5.82
N LEU A 166 -8.74 -8.85 -6.82
CA LEU A 166 -8.19 -7.51 -6.59
C LEU A 166 -9.29 -6.49 -6.85
N ALA A 167 -9.48 -5.54 -5.95
CA ALA A 167 -10.45 -4.47 -6.20
C ALA A 167 -10.00 -3.15 -5.59
N GLY A 168 -10.23 -2.07 -6.32
CA GLY A 168 -9.98 -0.73 -5.81
C GLY A 168 -10.46 0.39 -6.70
N ASP A 169 -10.25 1.61 -6.23
CA ASP A 169 -10.49 2.84 -7.01
C ASP A 169 -9.19 3.33 -7.68
N GLU A 170 -9.25 4.52 -8.28
CA GLU A 170 -8.14 5.10 -9.02
C GLU A 170 -6.86 5.28 -8.17
N THR A 171 -6.99 5.44 -6.85
CA THR A 171 -5.84 5.58 -5.94
C THR A 171 -5.12 4.25 -5.71
N ALA A 172 -5.82 3.13 -5.88
CA ALA A 172 -5.27 1.78 -5.79
C ALA A 172 -4.80 1.24 -7.16
N ALA A 173 -5.18 1.89 -8.27
CA ALA A 173 -4.83 1.45 -9.61
C ALA A 173 -3.32 1.22 -9.83
N PRO A 174 -2.40 2.10 -9.36
CA PRO A 174 -0.95 1.87 -9.50
C PRO A 174 -0.47 0.60 -8.79
N ALA A 175 -0.97 0.34 -7.58
CA ALA A 175 -0.63 -0.86 -6.80
C ALA A 175 -1.17 -2.13 -7.46
N ILE A 176 -2.42 -2.11 -7.94
CA ILE A 176 -3.02 -3.22 -8.67
C ILE A 176 -2.22 -3.54 -9.93
N CYS A 177 -1.84 -2.52 -10.72
CA CYS A 177 -1.02 -2.73 -11.91
C CYS A 177 0.34 -3.33 -11.57
N ALA A 178 1.02 -2.79 -10.55
CA ALA A 178 2.33 -3.29 -10.11
C ALA A 178 2.25 -4.73 -9.56
N ILE A 179 1.20 -5.10 -8.83
CA ILE A 179 0.94 -6.49 -8.43
C ILE A 179 0.79 -7.36 -9.68
N LEU A 180 -0.13 -7.01 -10.58
CA LEU A 180 -0.46 -7.82 -11.77
C LEU A 180 0.75 -8.09 -12.68
N GLU A 181 1.66 -7.13 -12.80
CA GLU A 181 2.88 -7.25 -13.60
C GLU A 181 3.91 -8.23 -13.01
N THR A 182 3.82 -8.55 -11.72
CA THR A 182 4.68 -9.54 -11.06
C THR A 182 4.09 -10.95 -11.06
N LEU A 183 2.78 -11.09 -11.29
CA LEU A 183 2.11 -12.39 -11.23
C LEU A 183 2.40 -13.24 -12.48
N ASP A 184 2.74 -14.50 -12.26
CA ASP A 184 2.90 -15.51 -13.31
C ASP A 184 1.58 -16.25 -13.63
N GLU A 185 1.63 -17.15 -14.62
CA GLU A 185 0.50 -17.93 -15.15
C GLU A 185 -0.23 -18.81 -14.12
N ARG A 186 0.39 -19.09 -12.96
CA ARG A 186 -0.26 -19.84 -11.87
C ARG A 186 -1.42 -19.07 -11.26
N TYR A 187 -1.40 -17.74 -11.35
CA TYR A 187 -2.42 -16.88 -10.76
C TYR A 187 -3.61 -16.73 -11.72
N SER A 188 -4.81 -16.74 -11.16
CA SER A 188 -6.07 -16.56 -11.88
C SER A 188 -7.05 -15.78 -11.04
N GLY A 189 -8.13 -15.26 -11.62
CA GLY A 189 -9.21 -14.64 -10.85
C GLY A 189 -9.78 -13.38 -11.50
N HIS A 190 -10.23 -12.44 -10.66
CA HIS A 190 -10.95 -11.25 -11.10
C HIS A 190 -10.30 -9.99 -10.54
N VAL A 191 -10.28 -8.93 -11.34
CA VAL A 191 -9.75 -7.62 -10.97
C VAL A 191 -10.75 -6.55 -11.36
N TYR A 192 -11.11 -5.69 -10.42
CA TYR A 192 -12.04 -4.58 -10.64
C TYR A 192 -11.39 -3.26 -10.22
N VAL A 193 -11.24 -2.33 -11.15
CA VAL A 193 -10.64 -1.02 -10.87
C VAL A 193 -11.60 0.07 -11.27
N GLU A 194 -12.17 0.78 -10.30
CA GLU A 194 -12.95 1.98 -10.56
C GLU A 194 -12.04 3.15 -10.93
N VAL A 195 -12.40 3.88 -11.97
CA VAL A 195 -11.65 5.04 -12.48
C VAL A 195 -12.60 6.17 -12.84
N PRO A 196 -12.14 7.44 -12.85
CA PRO A 196 -13.01 8.57 -13.16
C PRO A 196 -13.71 8.42 -14.51
N THR A 197 -12.95 8.13 -15.58
CA THR A 197 -13.49 7.95 -16.93
C THR A 197 -12.88 6.73 -17.61
N ALA A 198 -13.46 6.33 -18.76
CA ALA A 198 -12.91 5.26 -19.58
C ALA A 198 -11.51 5.54 -20.15
N GLN A 199 -11.03 6.79 -20.10
CA GLN A 199 -9.68 7.15 -20.57
C GLN A 199 -8.62 7.10 -19.47
N ASP A 200 -9.03 6.85 -18.23
CA ASP A 200 -8.15 6.76 -17.07
C ASP A 200 -7.68 5.32 -16.80
N THR A 201 -7.80 4.42 -17.78
CA THR A 201 -7.24 3.07 -17.67
C THR A 201 -5.73 3.11 -17.81
N LEU A 202 -5.01 2.43 -16.92
CA LEU A 202 -3.56 2.36 -16.98
C LEU A 202 -3.07 1.18 -17.82
N PRO A 203 -1.95 1.32 -18.54
CA PRO A 203 -1.33 0.18 -19.20
C PRO A 203 -0.86 -0.83 -18.17
N VAL A 204 -1.23 -2.10 -18.38
CA VAL A 204 -0.86 -3.22 -17.53
C VAL A 204 -0.62 -4.46 -18.37
N HIS A 205 0.50 -5.12 -18.13
CA HIS A 205 0.87 -6.38 -18.78
C HIS A 205 0.99 -7.46 -17.72
N THR A 206 0.15 -8.50 -17.78
CA THR A 206 0.18 -9.60 -16.83
C THR A 206 0.32 -10.94 -17.53
N ARG A 207 1.05 -11.86 -16.90
CA ARG A 207 1.11 -13.27 -17.30
C ARG A 207 0.02 -14.11 -16.63
N ALA A 208 -0.65 -13.56 -15.61
CA ALA A 208 -1.71 -14.24 -14.87
C ALA A 208 -3.00 -14.36 -15.72
N SER A 209 -3.75 -15.43 -15.48
CA SER A 209 -5.04 -15.69 -16.11
C SER A 209 -6.18 -14.96 -15.37
N VAL A 210 -6.12 -13.62 -15.33
CA VAL A 210 -7.10 -12.78 -14.64
C VAL A 210 -8.07 -12.11 -15.62
N GLN A 211 -9.30 -11.90 -15.16
CA GLN A 211 -10.28 -11.05 -15.84
C GLN A 211 -10.20 -9.65 -15.23
N LEU A 212 -9.57 -8.72 -15.95
CA LEU A 212 -9.47 -7.32 -15.54
C LEU A 212 -10.61 -6.51 -16.14
N GLN A 213 -11.35 -5.82 -15.27
CA GLN A 213 -12.40 -4.89 -15.63
C GLN A 213 -12.12 -3.51 -15.04
N TRP A 214 -11.94 -2.53 -15.93
CA TRP A 214 -11.97 -1.11 -15.57
C TRP A 214 -13.43 -0.65 -15.51
N LEU A 215 -13.78 0.12 -14.48
CA LEU A 215 -15.13 0.57 -14.19
C LEU A 215 -15.15 2.11 -14.22
N PRO A 216 -15.45 2.72 -15.39
CA PRO A 216 -15.65 4.16 -15.47
C PRO A 216 -16.77 4.60 -14.55
N ARG A 217 -16.49 5.57 -13.71
CA ARG A 217 -17.45 6.18 -12.80
C ARG A 217 -18.29 7.24 -13.51
N ASP A 218 -17.69 8.01 -14.42
CA ASP A 218 -18.28 9.18 -15.06
C ASP A 218 -18.95 10.08 -14.00
N ASP A 219 -20.24 10.38 -14.13
CA ASP A 219 -21.00 11.21 -13.19
C ASP A 219 -21.52 10.47 -11.94
N ARG A 220 -21.22 9.17 -11.80
CA ARG A 220 -21.71 8.37 -10.67
C ARG A 220 -20.96 8.72 -9.38
N PRO A 221 -21.57 8.56 -8.20
CA PRO A 221 -20.85 8.65 -6.94
C PRO A 221 -19.72 7.63 -6.83
N GLN A 222 -18.63 8.03 -6.17
CA GLN A 222 -17.46 7.19 -5.98
C GLN A 222 -17.74 5.94 -5.17
N GLY A 223 -17.20 4.81 -5.63
CA GLY A 223 -17.35 3.49 -5.02
C GLY A 223 -18.64 2.75 -5.37
N GLU A 224 -19.62 3.39 -6.03
CA GLU A 224 -20.87 2.74 -6.42
C GLU A 224 -20.65 1.68 -7.51
N ALA A 225 -19.90 2.02 -8.56
CA ALA A 225 -19.62 1.11 -9.67
C ALA A 225 -18.81 -0.10 -9.18
N LEU A 226 -17.80 0.15 -8.33
CA LEU A 226 -17.02 -0.90 -7.68
C LEU A 226 -17.89 -1.81 -6.80
N THR A 227 -18.71 -1.22 -5.93
CA THR A 227 -19.58 -1.98 -5.03
C THR A 227 -20.59 -2.83 -5.80
N GLU A 228 -21.17 -2.30 -6.87
CA GLU A 228 -22.08 -3.03 -7.74
C GLU A 228 -21.40 -4.23 -8.41
N ALA A 229 -20.21 -4.02 -8.99
CA ALA A 229 -19.43 -5.08 -9.64
C ALA A 229 -19.06 -6.20 -8.66
N LEU A 230 -18.62 -5.86 -7.45
CA LEU A 230 -18.25 -6.85 -6.42
C LEU A 230 -19.47 -7.60 -5.87
N ARG A 231 -20.65 -6.97 -5.80
CA ARG A 231 -21.91 -7.67 -5.48
C ARG A 231 -22.35 -8.60 -6.60
N ALA A 232 -22.14 -8.22 -7.86
CA ALA A 232 -22.39 -9.10 -9.00
C ALA A 232 -21.46 -10.31 -8.96
N TRP A 233 -20.16 -10.07 -8.80
CA TRP A 233 -19.18 -11.12 -8.60
C TRP A 233 -19.56 -12.07 -7.46
N GLY A 234 -20.01 -11.53 -6.32
CA GLY A 234 -20.44 -12.30 -5.15
C GLY A 234 -21.63 -13.23 -5.42
N ARG A 235 -22.59 -12.83 -6.27
CA ARG A 235 -23.71 -13.69 -6.68
C ARG A 235 -23.25 -14.86 -7.53
N ASP A 236 -22.30 -14.63 -8.42
CA ASP A 236 -21.86 -15.60 -9.42
C ASP A 236 -20.78 -16.56 -8.87
N HIS A 237 -19.92 -16.08 -7.95
CA HIS A 237 -18.72 -16.78 -7.50
C HIS A 237 -18.67 -17.01 -5.97
N GLY A 238 -19.46 -16.27 -5.18
CA GLY A 238 -19.35 -16.28 -3.72
C GLY A 238 -19.53 -17.65 -3.09
N ALA A 239 -20.44 -18.47 -3.63
CA ALA A 239 -20.67 -19.83 -3.13
C ALA A 239 -19.45 -20.76 -3.29
N ALA A 240 -18.61 -20.54 -4.31
CA ALA A 240 -17.42 -21.36 -4.56
C ALA A 240 -16.25 -21.06 -3.60
N VAL A 241 -16.27 -19.88 -2.97
CA VAL A 241 -15.23 -19.40 -2.05
C VAL A 241 -15.72 -19.29 -0.60
N ALA A 242 -17.02 -19.46 -0.36
CA ALA A 242 -17.59 -19.54 0.97
C ALA A 242 -16.97 -20.73 1.72
N GLY A 243 -16.36 -20.47 2.88
CA GLY A 243 -15.73 -21.51 3.69
C GLY A 243 -14.39 -22.07 3.18
N THR A 244 -13.72 -21.44 2.20
CA THR A 244 -12.38 -21.87 1.74
C THR A 244 -11.24 -21.58 2.74
N GLY A 245 -11.55 -21.10 3.94
CA GLY A 245 -10.69 -21.31 5.11
C GLY A 245 -10.79 -22.78 5.50
N VAL A 246 -9.84 -23.59 5.05
CA VAL A 246 -9.82 -25.03 5.35
C VAL A 246 -9.84 -25.21 6.87
N VAL A 247 -10.92 -25.78 7.40
CA VAL A 247 -10.91 -26.42 8.72
C VAL A 247 -9.94 -27.59 8.60
N ILE A 248 -8.70 -27.42 9.09
CA ILE A 248 -7.87 -28.57 9.42
C ILE A 248 -8.65 -29.29 10.52
N ALA A 249 -9.32 -30.38 10.15
CA ALA A 249 -9.93 -31.27 11.12
C ALA A 249 -8.79 -31.87 11.94
N THR A 250 -8.45 -31.26 13.08
CA THR A 250 -7.61 -31.90 14.06
C THR A 250 -8.41 -33.09 14.57
N ARG A 251 -8.03 -34.27 14.07
CA ARG A 251 -8.50 -35.54 14.59
C ARG A 251 -8.21 -35.51 16.09
N ARG A 252 -9.28 -35.44 16.89
CA ARG A 252 -9.23 -35.52 18.35
C ARG A 252 -8.46 -36.80 18.72
N PRO A 253 -7.33 -36.73 19.44
CA PRO A 253 -6.82 -37.90 20.12
C PRO A 253 -7.76 -38.17 21.28
N ASP A 254 -8.29 -39.38 21.32
CA ASP A 254 -9.01 -39.89 22.48
C ASP A 254 -8.11 -39.84 23.72
N GLY A 255 -8.68 -39.35 24.82
CA GLY A 255 -8.36 -39.82 26.17
C GLY A 255 -7.08 -39.32 26.85
N GLY A 256 -7.27 -38.44 27.84
CA GLY A 256 -6.74 -38.67 29.20
C GLY A 256 -5.39 -38.03 29.56
N GLY A 257 -5.41 -37.21 30.62
CA GLY A 257 -4.22 -36.93 31.43
C GLY A 257 -4.06 -35.48 31.84
N ALA A 258 -4.37 -35.16 33.10
CA ALA A 258 -4.02 -33.90 33.74
C ALA A 258 -2.50 -33.80 33.99
N GLY A 259 -1.93 -32.59 33.87
CA GLY A 259 -0.59 -32.32 34.41
C GLY A 259 0.12 -31.08 33.87
N ALA A 260 0.35 -30.13 34.78
CA ALA A 260 1.47 -29.19 34.88
C ALA A 260 1.55 -27.96 33.95
N ALA A 261 1.57 -26.81 34.62
CA ALA A 261 2.06 -25.53 34.13
C ALA A 261 3.61 -25.53 34.06
N ALA A 262 4.17 -24.94 33.01
CA ALA A 262 5.48 -24.26 33.00
C ALA A 262 5.74 -23.55 31.66
N GLY A 263 5.74 -22.22 31.69
CA GLY A 263 6.80 -21.32 31.21
C GLY A 263 7.26 -21.26 29.74
N ILE A 264 7.52 -19.99 29.35
CA ILE A 264 8.51 -19.47 28.38
C ILE A 264 7.98 -19.42 26.92
N GLY A 265 8.03 -18.30 26.19
CA GLY A 265 8.79 -17.07 26.40
C GLY A 265 8.23 -15.88 25.63
N ALA A 266 8.54 -14.70 26.17
CA ALA A 266 8.35 -13.41 25.55
C ALA A 266 9.25 -13.32 24.30
N GLY A 267 8.61 -13.17 23.14
CA GLY A 267 9.23 -12.67 21.92
C GLY A 267 8.73 -11.25 21.70
N THR A 268 9.57 -10.27 22.05
CA THR A 268 9.40 -8.87 21.70
C THR A 268 9.66 -8.70 20.21
N GLU A 269 8.61 -8.67 19.39
CA GLU A 269 8.72 -8.23 17.99
C GLU A 269 8.40 -6.73 17.91
N THR A 270 9.47 -5.94 17.87
CA THR A 270 9.45 -4.52 17.52
C THR A 270 9.20 -4.36 16.02
N GLY A 271 7.97 -4.61 15.58
CA GLY A 271 7.45 -4.14 14.31
C GLY A 271 6.69 -2.85 14.56
N VAL A 272 7.31 -1.69 14.32
CA VAL A 272 6.62 -0.40 14.42
C VAL A 272 5.68 -0.28 13.23
N ALA A 273 4.45 -0.76 13.41
CA ALA A 273 3.33 -0.40 12.57
C ALA A 273 3.18 1.13 12.63
N ILE A 274 3.15 1.79 11.48
CA ILE A 274 2.72 3.19 11.41
C ILE A 274 1.25 3.17 11.85
N GLU A 275 1.02 3.58 13.10
CA GLU A 275 -0.31 3.65 13.69
C GLU A 275 -1.22 4.44 12.76
N ALA A 276 -2.25 3.74 12.26
CA ALA A 276 -3.36 4.35 11.54
C ALA A 276 -3.96 5.46 12.41
N GLU A 277 -4.29 6.58 11.77
CA GLU A 277 -4.96 7.72 12.39
C GLU A 277 -6.16 7.24 13.22
N ALA A 278 -6.02 7.32 14.53
CA ALA A 278 -7.04 6.92 15.48
C ALA A 278 -8.09 8.03 15.62
N ASP A 279 -9.04 8.06 14.68
CA ASP A 279 -10.35 8.70 14.95
C ASP A 279 -11.49 8.17 14.05
N SER A 280 -11.77 6.87 14.09
CA SER A 280 -13.12 6.30 13.83
C SER A 280 -13.20 4.83 14.25
N GLU A 281 -14.37 4.37 14.70
CA GLU A 281 -14.66 3.00 15.20
C GLU A 281 -14.42 1.84 14.20
N ALA A 282 -13.95 2.11 12.97
CA ALA A 282 -13.49 1.08 12.03
C ALA A 282 -11.99 1.31 11.73
N PRO A 283 -11.14 0.28 11.82
CA PRO A 283 -9.73 0.43 11.50
C PRO A 283 -9.60 0.84 10.03
N LEU A 284 -8.77 1.86 9.75
CA LEU A 284 -8.47 2.28 8.37
C LEU A 284 -7.77 1.17 7.58
N TRP A 285 -7.18 0.19 8.28
CA TRP A 285 -6.37 -0.89 7.74
C TRP A 285 -6.64 -2.19 8.51
N ASP A 286 -6.92 -3.30 7.82
CA ASP A 286 -6.95 -4.64 8.42
C ASP A 286 -6.40 -5.63 7.38
N VAL A 287 -5.15 -6.03 7.63
CA VAL A 287 -4.46 -7.02 6.83
C VAL A 287 -4.20 -8.19 7.77
N PRO A 288 -4.67 -9.42 7.45
CA PRO A 288 -4.46 -10.59 8.29
C PRO A 288 -2.98 -10.78 8.64
N THR A 289 -2.67 -11.09 9.91
CA THR A 289 -1.29 -11.32 10.38
C THR A 289 -0.74 -12.66 9.94
N GLU A 290 -1.62 -13.60 9.59
CA GLU A 290 -1.31 -14.89 8.98
C GLU A 290 -1.91 -14.88 7.58
N GLY A 291 -1.14 -15.30 6.58
CA GLY A 291 -1.61 -15.43 5.19
C GLY A 291 -2.81 -16.39 5.07
N PRO A 292 -3.55 -16.34 3.95
CA PRO A 292 -4.74 -17.16 3.75
C PRO A 292 -4.42 -18.65 3.87
N HIS A 293 -5.21 -19.38 4.66
CA HIS A 293 -5.20 -20.85 4.69
C HIS A 293 -6.17 -21.38 3.63
N GLY A 294 -5.85 -21.11 2.36
CA GLY A 294 -6.72 -21.46 1.25
C GLY A 294 -6.11 -21.09 -0.11
N ARG A 295 -6.77 -21.53 -1.18
CA ARG A 295 -6.34 -21.22 -2.56
C ARG A 295 -6.81 -19.85 -3.05
N TRP A 296 -7.55 -19.11 -2.23
CA TRP A 296 -8.21 -17.86 -2.60
C TRP A 296 -7.78 -16.69 -1.71
N TYR A 297 -7.55 -15.52 -2.31
CA TYR A 297 -7.14 -14.29 -1.63
C TYR A 297 -7.80 -13.05 -2.25
N ALA A 298 -8.25 -12.13 -1.42
CA ALA A 298 -8.72 -10.80 -1.82
C ALA A 298 -7.84 -9.69 -1.25
N TRP A 299 -7.53 -8.72 -2.11
CA TRP A 299 -6.85 -7.49 -1.77
C TRP A 299 -7.73 -6.32 -2.20
N LEU A 300 -8.13 -5.49 -1.24
CA LEU A 300 -9.09 -4.40 -1.43
C LEU A 300 -8.46 -3.07 -0.98
N ALA A 301 -8.40 -2.08 -1.87
CA ALA A 301 -7.87 -0.76 -1.51
C ALA A 301 -8.58 0.40 -2.19
N GLY A 302 -8.70 1.54 -1.52
CA GLY A 302 -9.38 2.73 -2.05
C GLY A 302 -10.12 3.51 -0.95
N GLU A 303 -11.23 4.16 -1.31
CA GLU A 303 -12.07 4.93 -0.37
C GLU A 303 -12.54 4.04 0.80
N ALA A 304 -12.26 4.49 2.02
CA ALA A 304 -12.43 3.69 3.23
C ALA A 304 -13.87 3.21 3.44
N GLY A 305 -14.88 4.03 3.15
CA GLY A 305 -16.29 3.67 3.25
C GLY A 305 -16.71 2.58 2.25
N ALA A 306 -16.37 2.76 0.98
CA ALA A 306 -16.65 1.83 -0.10
C ALA A 306 -15.98 0.46 0.16
N ILE A 307 -14.68 0.46 0.48
CA ILE A 307 -13.93 -0.77 0.76
C ILE A 307 -14.46 -1.47 2.02
N THR A 308 -14.85 -0.74 3.06
CA THR A 308 -15.49 -1.31 4.26
C THR A 308 -16.82 -1.99 3.92
N SER A 309 -17.62 -1.38 3.05
CA SER A 309 -18.90 -1.95 2.57
C SER A 309 -18.66 -3.25 1.79
N ILE A 310 -17.68 -3.25 0.88
CA ILE A 310 -17.30 -4.43 0.09
C ILE A 310 -16.78 -5.55 1.00
N ARG A 311 -15.87 -5.25 1.94
CA ARG A 311 -15.39 -6.25 2.90
C ARG A 311 -16.52 -6.86 3.72
N ARG A 312 -17.46 -6.03 4.20
CA ARG A 312 -18.64 -6.51 4.94
C ARG A 312 -19.43 -7.49 4.08
N HIS A 313 -19.62 -7.19 2.80
CA HIS A 313 -20.30 -8.08 1.88
C HIS A 313 -19.57 -9.42 1.74
N LEU A 314 -18.26 -9.41 1.48
CA LEU A 314 -17.47 -10.64 1.34
C LEU A 314 -17.47 -11.50 2.61
N VAL A 315 -17.22 -10.90 3.77
CA VAL A 315 -17.03 -11.65 5.02
C VAL A 315 -18.36 -12.02 5.68
N LYS A 316 -19.29 -11.06 5.81
CA LYS A 316 -20.55 -11.29 6.54
C LYS A 316 -21.64 -11.89 5.66
N ASP A 317 -21.81 -11.36 4.45
CA ASP A 317 -22.93 -11.78 3.59
C ASP A 317 -22.59 -13.08 2.85
N LEU A 318 -21.35 -13.22 2.36
CA LEU A 318 -20.90 -14.42 1.62
C LEU A 318 -20.18 -15.45 2.49
N GLY A 319 -19.85 -15.14 3.75
CA GLY A 319 -19.22 -16.08 4.68
C GLY A 319 -17.77 -16.43 4.34
N ILE A 320 -17.07 -15.56 3.61
CA ILE A 320 -15.64 -15.75 3.30
C ILE A 320 -14.82 -15.51 4.58
N ASP A 321 -13.82 -16.37 4.83
CA ASP A 321 -12.93 -16.21 5.96
C ASP A 321 -12.20 -14.85 5.87
N ARG A 322 -12.29 -14.04 6.93
CA ARG A 322 -11.64 -12.74 7.02
C ARG A 322 -10.11 -12.82 6.83
N LYS A 323 -9.49 -13.97 7.12
CA LYS A 323 -8.05 -14.20 6.88
C LYS A 323 -7.68 -14.23 5.39
N CYS A 324 -8.66 -14.41 4.52
CA CYS A 324 -8.45 -14.38 3.07
C CYS A 324 -8.72 -12.99 2.45
N VAL A 325 -9.01 -11.96 3.26
CA VAL A 325 -9.39 -10.63 2.77
C VAL A 325 -8.53 -9.56 3.45
N SER A 326 -7.58 -8.99 2.71
CA SER A 326 -6.86 -7.79 3.09
C SER A 326 -7.64 -6.55 2.65
N PHE A 327 -7.82 -5.58 3.55
CA PHE A 327 -8.42 -4.29 3.19
C PHE A 327 -7.62 -3.09 3.69
N MET A 328 -7.60 -2.05 2.85
CA MET A 328 -6.74 -0.90 3.00
C MET A 328 -7.49 0.37 2.59
N GLY A 329 -7.95 1.17 3.55
CA GLY A 329 -8.57 2.46 3.29
C GLY A 329 -7.51 3.51 2.94
N TYR A 330 -7.29 3.77 1.65
CA TYR A 330 -6.25 4.68 1.16
C TYR A 330 -6.59 6.15 1.44
N TRP A 331 -7.87 6.48 1.42
CA TRP A 331 -8.36 7.83 1.68
C TRP A 331 -9.82 7.76 2.16
N LYS A 332 -10.37 8.88 2.63
CA LYS A 332 -11.74 8.96 3.11
C LYS A 332 -12.37 10.27 2.70
N GLN A 333 -13.56 10.21 2.12
CA GLN A 333 -14.26 11.42 1.70
C GLN A 333 -14.50 12.37 2.89
N GLY A 334 -14.19 13.65 2.69
CA GLY A 334 -14.33 14.68 3.72
C GLY A 334 -13.27 14.68 4.82
N ARG A 335 -12.19 13.89 4.68
CA ARG A 335 -11.01 13.95 5.57
C ARG A 335 -9.71 14.03 4.77
N ALA A 336 -8.85 14.98 5.10
CA ALA A 336 -7.48 15.00 4.60
C ALA A 336 -6.58 14.15 5.52
N GLU A 337 -5.66 13.35 4.96
CA GLU A 337 -4.60 12.70 5.75
C GLU A 337 -3.80 13.77 6.52
N GLY A 338 -3.70 13.63 7.84
CA GLY A 338 -2.85 14.45 8.71
C GLY A 338 -3.44 15.76 9.25
N SER A 339 -4.77 15.92 9.28
CA SER A 339 -5.43 16.98 10.08
C SER A 339 -5.32 16.70 11.58
#